data_AF-A0A538IEF2-F1
#
_entry.id   AF-A0A538IEF2-F1
#
_cell.length_a   1.000
_cell.length_b   1.000
_cell.length_c   1.000
_cell.angle_alpha   90.00
_cell.angle_beta   90.00
_cell.angle_gamma   90.00
#
_symmetry.space_group_name_H-M   'P 1'
#
loop_
_entity.id
_entity.type
_entity.pdbx_description
1 polymer ?
#
loop_
_entity_poly.entity_id
_entity_poly.type
_entity_poly.pdbx_seq_one_letter_code
_entity_poly.pdbx_strand_id
1 'polypeptide(L)' 'MPVAPGELVGEIAVLDGGPRKATVVAEGNVRVLQIAREELMQVLEADPKAATALIAVLASRFRESD' A
#
# COMPACT_ATOMS: atom_id res chain seq x y z
N MET A 1 -3.90 7.85 -11.02
CA MET A 1 -4.11 8.99 -10.12
C MET A 1 -2.76 9.45 -9.58
N PRO A 2 -2.53 10.75 -9.36
CA PRO A 2 -1.36 11.22 -8.62
C PRO A 2 -1.38 10.63 -7.20
N VAL A 3 -0.20 10.30 -6.68
CA VAL A 3 -0.03 9.76 -5.32
C VAL A 3 0.25 10.91 -4.36
N ALA A 4 -0.50 10.99 -3.28
CA ALA A 4 -0.37 12.06 -2.27
C ALA A 4 0.53 11.62 -1.08
N PRO A 5 1.10 12.57 -0.31
CA PRO A 5 1.82 12.25 0.92
C PRO A 5 0.99 11.40 1.89
N GLY A 6 1.58 10.32 2.41
CA GLY A 6 0.91 9.39 3.32
C GLY A 6 0.15 8.25 2.63
N GLU A 7 0.07 8.27 1.29
CA GLU A 7 -0.51 7.16 0.55
C GLU A 7 0.45 5.98 0.41
N LEU A 8 -0.12 4.77 0.52
CA LEU A 8 0.60 3.53 0.32
C LEU A 8 0.72 3.20 -1.19
N VAL A 9 1.79 2.56 -1.64
CA VAL A 9 1.93 2.15 -3.04
C VAL A 9 2.48 0.74 -3.12
N GLY A 10 1.91 -0.08 -4.00
CA GLY A 10 2.36 -1.46 -4.23
C GLY A 10 1.80 -2.47 -3.22
N GLU A 11 0.88 -2.04 -2.36
CA GLU A 11 0.28 -2.83 -1.29
C GLU A 11 -0.47 -4.07 -1.80
N ILE A 12 -1.11 -3.95 -2.96
CA ILE A 12 -1.87 -5.06 -3.55
C ILE A 12 -0.93 -6.24 -3.84
N ALA A 13 0.19 -5.98 -4.52
CA ALA A 13 1.18 -7.00 -4.87
C ALA A 13 1.83 -7.63 -3.63
N VAL A 14 1.99 -6.86 -2.54
CA VAL A 14 2.51 -7.37 -1.27
C VAL A 14 1.52 -8.35 -0.63
N LEU A 15 0.22 -8.02 -0.65
CA LEU A 15 -0.85 -8.82 -0.04
C LEU A 15 -1.22 -10.06 -0.87
N ASP A 16 -1.38 -9.92 -2.19
CA ASP A 16 -1.86 -11.00 -3.06
C ASP A 16 -0.73 -11.84 -3.69
N GLY A 17 0.53 -11.41 -3.56
CA GLY A 17 1.70 -12.07 -4.15
C GLY A 17 1.74 -12.02 -5.67
N GLY A 18 0.90 -11.20 -6.29
CA GLY A 18 0.80 -11.01 -7.73
C GLY A 18 1.84 -10.02 -8.29
N PRO A 19 1.86 -9.84 -9.62
CA PRO A 19 2.74 -8.87 -10.26
C PRO A 19 2.37 -7.43 -9.87
N ARG A 20 3.32 -6.50 -10.04
CA ARG A 20 3.04 -5.06 -9.90
C ARG A 20 1.90 -4.65 -10.86
N LYS A 21 0.84 -4.06 -10.31
CA LYS A 21 -0.32 -3.63 -11.11
C LYS A 21 -0.11 -2.33 -11.89
N ALA A 22 0.78 -1.46 -11.41
CA ALA A 22 1.08 -0.18 -12.04
C ALA A 22 2.55 0.20 -11.81
N THR A 23 3.07 1.04 -12.70
CA THR A 23 4.34 1.73 -12.50
C THR A 23 4.06 3.06 -11.82
N VAL A 24 4.77 3.33 -10.72
CA VAL A 24 4.75 4.63 -10.04
C VAL A 24 6.12 5.28 -10.21
N VAL A 25 6.12 6.53 -10.66
CA VAL A 25 7.32 7.33 -10.90
C VAL A 25 7.20 8.60 -10.07
N ALA A 26 8.27 8.96 -9.35
CA ALA A 26 8.31 10.21 -8.64
C ALA A 26 8.50 11.38 -9.63
N GLU A 27 7.61 12.37 -9.57
CA GLU A 27 7.71 13.59 -10.40
C GLU A 27 8.81 14.56 -9.91
N GLY A 28 9.37 14.31 -8.74
CA GLY A 28 10.45 15.10 -8.15
C GLY A 28 11.04 14.42 -6.91
N ASN A 29 11.67 15.21 -6.05
CA ASN A 29 12.23 14.70 -4.80
C ASN A 29 11.11 14.29 -3.84
N VAL A 30 11.09 13.00 -3.49
CA VAL A 30 10.16 12.43 -2.52
C VAL A 30 10.93 11.71 -1.41
N ARG A 31 10.32 11.62 -0.23
CA ARG A 31 10.80 10.76 0.84
C ARG A 31 9.77 9.66 1.06
N VAL A 32 10.21 8.43 0.96
CA VAL A 32 9.37 7.24 1.11
C VAL A 32 9.86 6.38 2.25
N LEU A 33 8.94 5.65 2.87
CA LEU A 33 9.27 4.52 3.72
C LEU A 33 9.14 3.26 2.87
N GLN A 34 10.22 2.49 2.76
CA GLN A 34 10.16 1.17 2.15
C GLN A 34 9.86 0.15 3.25
N ILE A 35 8.86 -0.70 3.00
CA ILE A 35 8.47 -1.80 3.89
C ILE A 35 8.58 -3.09 3.08
N ALA A 36 9.39 -4.04 3.55
CA ALA A 36 9.47 -5.35 2.91
C ALA A 36 8.18 -6.16 3.14
N ARG A 37 7.89 -7.13 2.26
CA ARG A 37 6.68 -7.95 2.39
C ARG A 37 6.66 -8.69 3.72
N GLU A 38 7.78 -9.30 4.08
CA GLU A 38 7.92 -10.07 5.31
C GLU A 38 7.67 -9.18 6.55
N GLU A 39 8.18 -7.96 6.55
CA GLU A 39 7.98 -6.98 7.62
C GLU A 39 6.52 -6.54 7.73
N LEU A 40 5.87 -6.27 6.60
CA LEU A 40 4.45 -5.92 6.60
C LEU A 40 3.61 -7.09 7.15
N MET A 41 3.87 -8.32 6.69
CA MET A 41 3.14 -9.50 7.16
C MET A 41 3.31 -9.71 8.66
N GLN A 42 4.53 -9.56 9.19
CA GLN A 42 4.79 -9.62 10.63
C GLN A 42 3.98 -8.58 11.42
N VAL A 43 3.89 -7.34 10.93
CA VAL A 43 3.09 -6.29 11.58
C VAL A 43 1.60 -6.62 11.52
N LEU A 44 1.09 -7.09 10.39
CA LEU A 44 -0.31 -7.44 10.22
C LEU A 44 -0.74 -8.63 11.09
N GLU A 45 0.16 -9.61 11.27
CA GLU A 45 -0.05 -10.76 12.16
C GLU A 45 0.01 -10.37 13.64
N ALA A 46 0.90 -9.43 14.01
CA ALA A 46 1.07 -8.98 15.38
C ALA A 46 0.01 -7.95 15.83
N ASP A 47 -0.53 -7.15 14.91
CA ASP A 47 -1.53 -6.11 15.20
C ASP A 47 -2.75 -6.16 14.25
N PRO A 48 -3.86 -6.79 14.69
CA PRO A 48 -5.10 -6.83 13.92
C PRO A 48 -5.71 -5.44 13.61
N LYS A 49 -5.38 -4.39 14.37
CA LYS A 49 -5.84 -3.03 14.06
C LYS A 49 -5.14 -2.48 12.84
N ALA A 50 -3.84 -2.79 12.65
CA ALA A 50 -3.10 -2.43 11.45
C ALA A 50 -3.72 -3.09 10.20
N ALA A 51 -4.11 -4.36 10.29
CA ALA A 51 -4.81 -5.06 9.21
C ALA A 51 -6.15 -4.40 8.86
N THR A 52 -6.95 -4.04 9.86
CA THR A 52 -8.23 -3.36 9.64
C THR A 52 -8.03 -1.98 9.00
N ALA A 53 -7.00 -1.23 9.42
CA ALA A 53 -6.66 0.06 8.83
C ALA A 53 -6.24 -0.07 7.35
N LEU A 54 -5.43 -1.07 7.03
CA LEU A 54 -5.03 -1.36 5.65
C LEU A 54 -6.24 -1.70 4.77
N ILE A 55 -7.16 -2.55 5.26
CA ILE A 55 -8.41 -2.88 4.54
C ILE A 55 -9.23 -1.61 4.26
N ALA A 56 -9.34 -0.69 5.21
CA ALA A 56 -10.08 0.56 5.01
C ALA A 56 -9.46 1.44 3.90
N VAL A 57 -8.13 1.53 3.85
CA VAL A 57 -7.40 2.24 2.77
C VAL A 57 -7.69 1.61 1.40
N LEU A 58 -7.58 0.28 1.30
CA LEU A 58 -7.88 -0.45 0.06
C LEU A 58 -9.32 -0.25 -0.41
N ALA A 59 -10.28 -0.29 0.53
CA ALA A 59 -11.68 -0.09 0.22
C ALA A 59 -11.98 1.33 -0.27
N SER A 60 -11.29 2.36 0.24
CA SER A 60 -11.42 3.74 -0.27
C SER A 60 -10.97 3.83 -1.71
N ARG A 61 -9.78 3.29 -2.00
CA ARG A 61 -9.20 3.33 -3.35
C ARG A 61 -10.04 2.60 -4.39
N PHE A 62 -10.65 1.48 -4.00
CA PHE A 62 -11.57 0.76 -4.88
C PHE A 62 -12.76 1.63 -5.28
N ARG A 63 -13.38 2.34 -4.31
CA ARG A 63 -14.50 3.27 -4.57
C ARG A 63 -14.12 4.48 -5.42
N GLU A 64 -12.86 4.90 -5.39
CA GLU A 64 -12.34 6.03 -6.18
C GLU A 64 -11.92 5.61 -7.61
N SER A 65 -11.80 4.30 -7.86
CA SER A 65 -11.40 3.73 -9.15
C SER A 65 -12.57 3.19 -9.98
N ASP A 66 -13.78 3.17 -9.41
CA ASP A 66 -15.08 3.02 -10.10
C ASP A 66 -15.61 4.40 -10.51
#